data_AF-U5BW72-F1
#
_entry.id   AF-U5BW72-F1
#
_cell.length_a   1.000
_cell.length_b   1.000
_cell.length_c   1.000
_cell.angle_alpha   90.00
_cell.angle_beta   90.00
_cell.angle_gamma   90.00
#
_symmetry.space_group_name_H-M   'P 1'
#
loop_
_entity.id
_entity.type
_entity.pdbx_description
1 polymer ?
#
loop_
_entity_poly.entity_id
_entity_poly.type
_entity_poly.pdbx_seq_one_letter_code
_entity_poly.pdbx_strand_id
1 'polypeptide(L)' 'MKTRAKSRQEVADEYGISTKTFTRWLKKEGLVISSGLLTPKEQALIYVCFGNPRQKV' A
#
# COMPACT_ATOMS: atom_id res chain seq x y z
N MET A 1 13.16 -13.51 -2.68
CA MET A 1 13.18 -12.26 -1.89
C MET A 1 11.94 -12.25 -1.00
N LYS A 2 12.08 -12.22 0.34
CA LYS A 2 10.94 -12.15 1.26
C LYS A 2 10.44 -10.71 1.34
N THR A 3 9.46 -10.34 0.52
CA THR A 3 8.66 -9.14 0.79
C THR A 3 7.87 -9.43 2.07
N ARG A 4 8.24 -8.78 3.17
CA ARG A 4 7.48 -8.88 4.43
C ARG A 4 6.10 -8.28 4.19
N ALA A 5 5.07 -8.96 4.69
CA ALA A 5 3.76 -8.34 4.80
C ALA A 5 3.92 -7.10 5.69
N LYS A 6 3.40 -5.98 5.22
CA LYS A 6 3.40 -4.67 5.88
C LYS A 6 1.98 -4.30 6.17
N SER A 7 1.78 -3.53 7.21
CA SER A 7 0.48 -2.96 7.52
C SER A 7 0.13 -1.84 6.54
N ARG A 8 -1.16 -1.52 6.44
CA ARG A 8 -1.62 -0.30 5.75
C ARG A 8 -0.99 0.96 6.33
N GLN A 9 -0.67 0.95 7.62
CA GLN A 9 -0.05 2.08 8.29
C GLN A 9 1.37 2.28 7.79
N GLU A 10 2.20 1.24 7.79
CA GLU A 10 3.55 1.33 7.24
C GLU A 10 3.57 1.77 5.78
N VAL A 11 2.66 1.26 4.96
CA VAL A 11 2.57 1.69 3.56
C VAL A 11 2.12 3.15 3.45
N ALA A 12 1.12 3.57 4.23
CA ALA A 12 0.67 4.96 4.25
C ALA A 12 1.78 5.92 4.72
N ASP A 13 2.54 5.52 5.74
CA ASP A 13 3.70 6.25 6.26
C ASP A 13 4.80 6.37 5.19
N GLU A 14 5.03 5.33 4.39
CA GLU A 14 5.97 5.39 3.25
C GLU A 14 5.56 6.43 2.20
N TYR A 15 4.26 6.57 1.95
CA TYR A 15 3.73 7.60 1.06
C TYR A 15 3.59 8.98 1.75
N GLY A 16 3.84 9.08 3.05
CA GLY A 16 3.65 10.31 3.82
C GLY A 16 2.17 10.74 3.94
N ILE A 17 1.24 9.79 3.84
CA ILE A 17 -0.21 10.05 3.92
C ILE A 17 -0.84 9.34 5.12
N SER A 18 -2.01 9.80 5.54
CA SER A 18 -2.78 9.11 6.57
C SER A 18 -3.34 7.78 6.07
N THR A 19 -3.52 6.81 6.98
CA THR A 19 -4.18 5.52 6.69
C THR A 19 -5.60 5.70 6.14
N LYS A 20 -6.31 6.77 6.53
CA LYS A 20 -7.62 7.14 5.98
C LYS A 20 -7.52 7.53 4.52
N THR A 21 -6.53 8.35 4.15
CA THR A 21 -6.27 8.73 2.76
C THR A 21 -5.91 7.50 1.93
N PHE A 22 -5.03 6.65 2.45
CA PHE A 22 -4.64 5.42 1.81
C PHE A 22 -5.85 4.49 1.58
N THR A 23 -6.72 4.33 2.58
CA THR A 23 -7.96 3.54 2.44
C THR A 23 -8.91 4.10 1.38
N ARG A 24 -9.01 5.44 1.27
CA ARG A 24 -9.80 6.09 0.22
C ARG A 24 -9.21 5.84 -1.17
N TRP A 25 -7.89 5.89 -1.31
CA TRP A 25 -7.20 5.58 -2.56
C TRP A 25 -7.44 4.13 -2.99
N LEU A 26 -7.28 3.18 -2.07
CA LEU A 26 -7.58 1.77 -2.33
C LEU A 26 -9.03 1.57 -2.80
N LYS A 27 -10.00 2.21 -2.14
CA LYS A 27 -11.41 2.17 -2.55
C LYS A 27 -11.64 2.80 -3.93
N LYS A 28 -10.96 3.91 -4.23
CA LYS A 28 -11.07 4.61 -5.51
C LYS A 28 -10.56 3.74 -6.68
N GLU A 29 -9.47 3.03 -6.46
CA GLU A 29 -8.88 2.11 -7.45
C GLU A 29 -9.55 0.72 -7.45
N GLY A 30 -10.58 0.49 -6.62
CA GLY A 30 -11.27 -0.79 -6.53
C GLY A 30 -10.43 -1.92 -5.93
N LEU A 31 -9.34 -1.60 -5.22
CA LEU A 31 -8.50 -2.59 -4.54
C LEU A 31 -9.22 -3.10 -3.29
N VAL A 32 -9.85 -4.25 -3.41
CA VAL A 32 -10.51 -4.95 -2.29
C VAL A 32 -9.45 -5.63 -1.43
N ILE A 33 -8.86 -4.84 -0.54
CA ILE A 33 -7.89 -5.34 0.43
C ILE A 33 -8.66 -5.75 1.69
N SER A 34 -8.47 -6.98 2.13
CA SER A 34 -9.07 -7.50 3.37
C SER A 34 -8.56 -6.73 4.60
N SER A 35 -9.41 -6.57 5.63
CA SER A 35 -9.04 -5.88 6.87
C SER A 35 -7.89 -6.64 7.54
N GLY A 36 -6.69 -6.07 7.58
CA GLY A 36 -5.48 -6.75 8.06
C GLY A 36 -4.17 -6.28 7.42
N LEU A 37 -3.16 -7.14 7.51
CA LEU A 37 -1.84 -6.99 6.89
C LEU A 37 -1.95 -7.05 5.36
N LEU A 38 -1.25 -6.15 4.67
CA LEU A 38 -1.13 -6.21 3.21
C LEU A 38 -0.23 -7.37 2.84
N THR A 39 -0.77 -8.30 2.08
CA THR A 39 0.02 -9.38 1.52
C THR A 39 1.07 -8.80 0.55
N PRO A 40 2.19 -9.52 0.34
CA PRO A 40 3.21 -9.09 -0.62
C PRO A 40 2.67 -8.85 -2.04
N LYS A 41 1.62 -9.58 -2.44
CA LYS A 41 0.96 -9.42 -3.74
C LYS A 41 0.17 -8.12 -3.81
N GLU A 42 -0.62 -7.82 -2.79
CA GLU A 42 -1.38 -6.57 -2.71
C GLU A 42 -0.44 -5.36 -2.67
N GLN A 43 0.65 -5.44 -1.90
CA GLN A 43 1.67 -4.37 -1.90
C GLN A 43 2.27 -4.13 -3.28
N ALA A 44 2.61 -5.19 -4.00
CA ALA A 44 3.16 -5.05 -5.34
C ALA A 44 2.16 -4.32 -6.27
N LEU A 45 0.87 -4.67 -6.19
CA LEU A 45 -0.18 -3.97 -6.95
C LEU A 45 -0.29 -2.49 -6.55
N ILE A 46 -0.26 -2.20 -5.25
CA ILE A 46 -0.28 -0.82 -4.74
C ILE A 46 0.92 -0.04 -5.27
N TYR A 47 2.13 -0.59 -5.20
CA TYR A 47 3.34 0.10 -5.66
C TYR A 47 3.37 0.26 -7.18
N VAL A 48 2.74 -0.64 -7.94
CA VAL A 48 2.56 -0.48 -9.40
C VAL A 48 1.53 0.61 -9.70
N CYS A 49 0.44 0.69 -8.92
CA CYS A 49 -0.66 1.61 -9.15
C CYS A 49 -0.34 3.05 -8.71
N PHE A 50 0.25 3.23 -7.52
CA PHE A 50 0.55 4.53 -6.93
C PHE A 50 2.02 4.96 -7.05
N GLY A 51 2.88 4.08 -7.59
CA GLY A 51 4.32 4.28 -7.66
C GLY A 51 5.03 3.79 -6.40
N ASN A 52 6.30 3.37 -6.53
CA ASN A 52 7.06 2.84 -5.40
C ASN A 52 7.64 4.00 -4.56
N PRO A 53 7.16 4.24 -3.31
CA PRO A 53 7.61 5.37 -2.50
C PRO A 53 9.08 5.27 -2.07
N ARG A 54 9.66 4.06 -2.10
CA ARG A 54 11.08 3.84 -1.76
C ARG A 54 12.03 3.98 -2.94
N GLN A 55 11.51 4.15 -4.15
CA GLN A 55 12.33 4.35 -5.33
C GLN A 55 12.52 5.86 -5.51
N LYS A 56 13.40 6.45 -4.68
CA LYS A 56 13.93 7.80 -4.94
C LYS A 56 14.71 7.72 -6.25
N VAL A 57 14.21 8.41 -7.28
CA VAL A 57 14.96 8.73 -8.50
C VAL A 57 16.00 9.80 -8.17
#